data_AF-A0A480A0T1-F1
#
_entry.id   AF-A0A480A0T1-F1
#
_cell.length_a   1.000
_cell.length_b   1.000
_cell.length_c   1.000
_cell.angle_alpha   90.00
_cell.angle_beta   90.00
_cell.angle_gamma   90.00
#
_symmetry.space_group_name_H-M   'P 1'
#
loop_
_entity.id
_entity.type
_entity.pdbx_description
1 polymer ?
#
loop_
_entity_poly.entity_id
_entity_poly.type
_entity_poly.pdbx_seq_one_letter_code
_entity_poly.pdbx_strand_id
1 'polypeptide(L)' 'MQTIKLESHIGNDGILHIPLPEIKDADVEVIIVYQQVQKPQKRQWSSEFLSTFGAWEGEALERAPQEEQFEREPLL' A
#
# COMPACT_ATOMS: atom_id res chain seq x y z
N MET A 1 -0.77 -3.19 -33.57
CA MET A 1 -0.29 -2.41 -32.42
C MET A 1 -1.08 -2.87 -31.20
N GLN A 2 -0.45 -3.64 -30.31
CA GLN A 2 -1.08 -4.10 -29.06
C GLN A 2 -0.48 -3.31 -27.90
N THR A 3 -1.34 -2.84 -26.99
CA THR A 3 -0.92 -2.04 -25.84
C THR A 3 -1.00 -2.90 -24.59
N ILE A 4 0.12 -3.10 -23.91
CA ILE A 4 0.17 -3.83 -22.64
C ILE A 4 0.26 -2.81 -21.51
N LYS A 5 -0.69 -2.84 -20.57
CA LYS A 5 -0.62 -2.04 -19.33
C LYS A 5 0.07 -2.88 -18.26
N LEU A 6 1.31 -2.53 -17.94
CA LEU A 6 2.12 -3.20 -16.93
C LEU A 6 2.41 -2.24 -15.77
N GLU A 7 2.05 -2.63 -14.55
CA GLU A 7 2.52 -1.98 -13.33
C GLU A 7 3.64 -2.84 -12.75
N SER A 8 4.87 -2.32 -12.76
CA SER A 8 6.06 -3.04 -12.30
C SER A 8 6.94 -2.13 -11.46
N HIS A 9 7.59 -2.73 -10.46
CA HIS A 9 8.56 -2.03 -9.63
C HIS A 9 9.96 -2.23 -10.19
N ILE A 10 10.60 -1.11 -10.55
CA ILE A 10 12.02 -1.10 -10.91
C ILE A 10 12.83 -1.09 -9.61
N GLY A 11 13.65 -2.11 -9.43
CA GLY A 11 14.50 -2.28 -8.25
C GLY A 11 15.78 -1.45 -8.32
N ASN A 12 16.73 -1.73 -7.43
CA ASN A 12 18.02 -1.03 -7.37
C ASN A 12 18.92 -1.30 -8.59
N ASP A 13 18.58 -2.30 -9.42
CA ASP A 13 19.26 -2.63 -10.68
C ASP A 13 18.84 -1.71 -11.84
N GLY A 14 17.72 -1.00 -11.71
CA GLY A 14 17.22 -0.10 -12.75
C GLY A 14 16.57 -0.82 -13.94
N ILE A 15 16.27 -2.12 -13.82
CA ILE A 15 15.79 -2.94 -14.95
C ILE A 15 14.27 -3.09 -14.89
N LEU A 16 13.59 -2.81 -16.01
CA LEU A 16 12.16 -3.09 -16.21
C LEU A 16 11.99 -4.42 -16.96
N HIS A 17 11.41 -5.42 -16.30
CA HIS A 17 11.07 -6.70 -16.93
C HIS A 17 9.70 -6.64 -17.61
N ILE A 18 9.65 -6.89 -18.92
CA ILE A 18 8.40 -6.96 -19.72
C ILE A 18 8.22 -8.39 -20.26
N PRO A 19 7.43 -9.24 -19.59
CA PRO A 19 7.13 -10.57 -20.11
C PRO A 19 6.13 -10.48 -21.27
N LEU A 20 6.43 -11.17 -22.38
CA LEU A 20 5.55 -11.30 -23.55
C LEU A 20 5.04 -12.76 -23.63
N PRO A 21 3.90 -13.10 -22.99
CA PRO A 21 3.48 -14.50 -22.85
C PRO A 21 3.03 -15.18 -24.15
N GLU A 22 2.50 -14.40 -25.10
CA GLU A 22 1.93 -14.93 -26.35
C GLU A 22 2.93 -15.05 -27.50
N ILE A 23 4.07 -14.37 -27.42
CA ILE A 23 5.08 -14.32 -28.48
C ILE A 23 6.27 -15.19 -28.10
N LYS A 24 6.65 -16.10 -29.01
CA LYS A 24 7.84 -16.94 -28.90
C LYS A 24 8.51 -16.99 -30.26
N ASP A 25 9.84 -16.91 -30.27
CA ASP A 25 10.67 -17.05 -31.48
C ASP A 25 10.24 -16.13 -32.65
N ALA A 26 10.13 -14.83 -32.36
CA ALA A 26 9.74 -13.82 -33.35
C ALA A 26 10.49 -12.50 -33.11
N ASP A 27 10.82 -11.82 -34.21
CA ASP A 27 11.35 -10.46 -34.17
C ASP A 27 10.22 -9.46 -33.92
N VAL A 28 10.41 -8.59 -32.94
CA VAL A 28 9.41 -7.60 -32.52
C VAL A 28 10.05 -6.23 -32.32
N GLU A 29 9.42 -5.22 -32.92
CA GLU A 29 9.72 -3.82 -32.67
C GLU A 29 8.86 -3.30 -31.51
N VAL A 30 9.49 -2.68 -30.51
CA VAL A 30 8.82 -2.26 -29.26
C VAL A 30 9.08 -0.78 -29.00
N ILE A 31 8.01 -0.02 -28.76
CA ILE A 31 8.07 1.38 -28.32
C ILE A 31 7.55 1.44 -26.88
N ILE A 32 8.37 1.97 -25.96
CA ILE A 32 8.06 2.05 -24.54
C ILE A 32 7.80 3.50 -24.15
N VAL A 33 6.64 3.76 -23.55
CA VAL A 33 6.30 5.04 -22.92
C VAL A 33 5.94 4.74 -21.47
N TYR A 34 6.61 5.37 -20.52
CA TYR A 34 6.39 5.15 -19.09
C TYR A 34 6.16 6.47 -18.35
N GLN A 35 5.44 6.38 -17.24
CA GLN A 35 5.21 7.48 -16.31
C GLN A 35 5.53 7.00 -14.90
N GLN A 36 6.31 7.78 -14.16
CA GLN A 36 6.58 7.47 -12.76
C GLN A 36 5.30 7.66 -11.94
N VAL A 37 4.81 6.56 -11.38
CA VAL A 37 3.65 6.58 -10.50
C VAL A 37 4.14 6.91 -9.09
N GLN A 38 3.76 8.07 -8.57
CA GLN A 38 3.93 8.32 -7.14
C GLN A 38 2.92 7.44 -6.41
N LYS A 39 3.40 6.48 -5.62
CA LYS A 39 2.51 5.75 -4.70
C LYS A 39 1.81 6.81 -3.86
N PRO A 40 0.46 6.84 -3.79
CA PRO A 40 -0.19 7.68 -2.81
C PRO A 40 0.41 7.28 -1.46
N GLN A 41 1.07 8.23 -0.80
CA GLN A 41 1.65 8.02 0.51
C GLN A 41 0.50 7.46 1.34
N LYS A 42 0.60 6.17 1.76
CA LYS A 42 -0.39 5.59 2.68
C LYS A 42 -0.55 6.64 3.78
N ARG A 43 -1.79 6.95 4.20
CA ARG A 43 -2.02 7.84 5.34
C ARG A 43 -1.23 7.30 6.51
N GLN A 44 -0.04 7.85 6.72
CA GLN A 44 0.88 7.49 7.77
C GLN A 44 0.67 8.53 8.84
N TRP A 45 0.72 8.07 10.09
CA TRP A 45 0.82 8.98 11.22
C TRP A 45 2.02 9.90 10.99
N SER A 46 1.88 11.18 11.35
CA SER A 46 3.03 12.08 11.31
C SER A 46 4.15 11.52 12.20
N SER A 47 5.40 11.83 11.86
CA SER A 47 6.56 11.50 12.72
C SER A 47 6.43 12.07 14.13
N GLU A 48 5.60 13.10 14.29
CA GLU A 48 5.34 13.80 15.52
C GLU A 48 4.09 13.31 16.25
N PHE A 49 3.43 12.24 15.79
CA PHE A 49 2.15 11.79 16.36
C PHE A 49 2.19 11.56 17.88
N LEU A 50 3.32 11.06 18.40
CA LEU A 50 3.51 10.82 19.85
C LEU A 50 4.15 12.01 20.58
N SER A 51 4.48 13.11 19.90
CA SER A 51 5.09 14.29 20.54
C SER A 51 4.15 14.93 21.57
N THR A 52 2.84 14.78 21.38
CA THR A 52 1.79 15.32 22.25
C THR A 52 1.36 14.34 23.34
N PHE A 53 2.06 13.20 23.51
CA PHE A 53 1.73 12.23 24.55
C PHE A 53 1.79 12.88 25.93
N GLY A 54 0.69 12.80 26.68
CA GLY A 54 0.59 13.40 28.02
C GLY A 54 0.34 14.91 28.04
N ALA A 55 0.19 15.58 26.90
CA ALA A 55 -0.15 17.00 26.83
C ALA A 55 -1.68 17.26 26.95
N TRP A 56 -2.42 16.33 27.55
CA TRP A 56 -3.85 16.51 27.76
C TRP A 56 -4.10 17.48 28.91
N GLU A 57 -4.69 18.64 28.60
CA GLU A 57 -5.06 19.70 29.57
C GLU A 57 -6.58 19.79 29.81
N GLY A 58 -7.35 18.85 29.24
CA GLY A 58 -8.80 18.82 29.38
C GLY A 58 -9.28 18.21 30.70
N GLU A 59 -10.53 17.73 30.71
CA GLU A 59 -11.13 17.04 31.84
C GLU A 59 -10.37 15.77 32.23
N ALA A 60 -10.48 15.32 33.48
CA ALA A 60 -9.83 14.10 33.91
C ALA A 60 -10.27 12.91 33.03
N LEU A 61 -9.30 12.14 32.55
CA LEU A 61 -9.60 10.94 31.75
C LEU A 61 -10.25 9.89 32.65
N GLU A 62 -11.56 9.70 32.49
CA GLU A 62 -12.31 8.68 33.21
C GLU A 62 -12.34 7.37 32.42
N ARG A 63 -12.10 6.27 33.11
CA ARG A 63 -12.23 4.94 32.52
C ARG A 63 -13.71 4.57 32.48
N ALA A 64 -14.26 4.48 31.27
CA ALA A 64 -15.61 3.96 31.07
C ALA A 64 -15.77 2.55 31.68
N PRO A 65 -16.96 2.17 32.18
CA PRO A 65 -17.22 0.83 32.67
C PRO A 65 -16.96 -0.18 31.55
N GLN A 66 -16.27 -1.26 31.89
CA GLN A 66 -16.07 -2.36 30.96
C GLN A 66 -17.37 -3.16 30.86
N GLU A 67 -17.89 -3.30 29.64
CA GLU A 67 -19.09 -4.10 29.36
C GLU A 67 -18.82 -5.60 29.58
N GLU A 68 -19.89 -6.37 29.78
CA GLU A 68 -19.81 -7.83 29.82
C GLU A 68 -19.36 -8.37 28.45
N GLN A 69 -18.61 -9.47 28.47
CA GLN A 69 -18.22 -10.15 27.25
C GLN A 69 -19.48 -10.70 26.56
N PHE A 70 -19.69 -10.33 25.30
CA PHE A 70 -20.77 -10.89 24.49
C PHE A 70 -20.56 -12.39 24.23
N GLU A 71 -21.66 -13.15 24.20
CA GLU A 71 -21.62 -14.55 23.81
C GLU A 71 -21.19 -14.67 22.35
N ARG A 72 -20.15 -15.47 22.09
CA ARG A 72 -19.66 -15.77 20.74
C ARG A 72 -20.35 -17.02 20.22
N GLU A 73 -20.68 -17.04 18.93
CA GLU A 73 -21.14 -18.26 18.28
C GLU A 73 -20.07 -19.37 18.41
N PRO A 74 -20.46 -20.64 18.63
CA PRO A 74 -19.53 -21.75 18.66
C PRO A 74 -18.87 -21.94 17.28
N LEU A 75 -17.60 -22.32 17.29
CA LEU A 75 -16.90 -22.68 16.05
C LEU A 75 -17.47 -23.99 15.50
N LEU A 76 -17.91 -23.98 14.24
CA LEU A 76 -18.34 -25.16 13.48
C LEU A 76 -17.16 -26.07 13.11
#